data_AF-A8MCK9-F1
#
_entry.id   AF-A8MCK9-F1
#
_cell.length_a   1.000
_cell.length_b   1.000
_cell.length_c   1.000
_cell.angle_alpha   90.00
_cell.angle_beta   90.00
_cell.angle_gamma   90.00
#
_symmetry.space_group_name_H-M   'P 1'
#
loop_
_entity.id
_entity.type
_entity.pdbx_description
1 polymer ?
#
loop_
_entity_poly.entity_id
_entity_poly.type
_entity_poly.pdbx_seq_one_letter_code
_entity_poly.pdbx_strand_id
1 'polypeptide(L)'
;MRGVIFIVSDGKVKDAALLVSEELGLPIVTSVGNGVLPILNPESGKAIIESLVRSIDEDLFIVLIIGKGTWSIIEKTVSQIDIARLLMRLELRSVG
;
A
#
# COMPACT_ATOMS: atom_id res chain seq x y z
N MET A 1 0.64 -13.09 -11.04
CA MET A 1 1.75 -12.24 -10.57
C MET A 1 1.32 -11.74 -9.20
N ARG A 2 2.01 -12.14 -8.12
CA ARG A 2 1.62 -11.86 -6.74
C ARG A 2 2.56 -10.83 -6.18
N GLY A 3 2.05 -9.75 -5.62
CA GLY A 3 2.91 -8.74 -5.03
C GLY A 3 2.14 -7.56 -4.51
N VAL A 4 2.47 -7.15 -3.29
CA VAL A 4 2.12 -5.82 -2.83
C VAL A 4 3.35 -4.93 -3.07
N ILE A 5 3.14 -3.71 -3.56
CA ILE A 5 4.20 -2.71 -3.69
C ILE A 5 3.82 -1.55 -2.77
N PHE A 6 4.75 -1.14 -1.91
CA PHE A 6 4.57 0.02 -1.04
C PHE A 6 5.36 1.19 -1.58
N ILE A 7 4.65 2.30 -1.81
CA ILE A 7 5.23 3.57 -2.19
C ILE A 7 4.89 4.57 -1.08
N VAL A 8 5.91 4.96 -0.33
CA VAL A 8 5.79 6.04 0.66
C VAL A 8 6.17 7.35 -0.02
N SER A 9 5.19 8.22 -0.22
CA SER A 9 5.36 9.48 -0.94
C SER A 9 5.42 10.66 0.01
N ASP A 10 6.33 11.60 -0.28
CA ASP A 10 6.32 12.95 0.30
C ASP A 10 5.33 13.90 -0.42
N GLY A 11 4.75 13.46 -1.54
CA GLY A 11 3.85 14.24 -2.38
C GLY A 11 2.36 14.00 -2.12
N LYS A 12 1.52 14.55 -3.00
CA LYS A 12 0.07 14.35 -2.96
C LYS A 12 -0.25 12.90 -3.35
N VAL A 13 -0.63 12.09 -2.36
CA VAL A 13 -0.95 10.66 -2.50
C VAL A 13 -1.93 10.38 -3.64
N LYS A 14 -2.97 11.21 -3.80
CA LYS A 14 -3.97 11.03 -4.88
C LYS A 14 -3.35 11.16 -6.26
N ASP A 15 -2.52 12.19 -6.45
CA ASP A 15 -1.90 12.48 -7.75
C ASP A 15 -0.88 11.39 -8.10
N ALA A 16 -0.11 10.94 -7.11
CA ALA A 16 0.79 9.79 -7.27
C ALA A 16 0.02 8.50 -7.62
N ALA A 17 -1.14 8.27 -7.00
CA ALA A 17 -1.97 7.11 -7.32
C ALA A 17 -2.58 7.15 -8.71
N LEU A 18 -3.00 8.32 -9.17
CA LEU A 18 -3.44 8.53 -10.55
C LEU A 18 -2.31 8.23 -11.53
N LEU A 19 -1.13 8.81 -11.31
CA LEU A 19 0.03 8.60 -12.17
C LEU A 19 0.39 7.11 -12.29
N VAL A 20 0.54 6.42 -11.16
CA VAL A 20 0.90 4.99 -11.15
C VAL A 20 -0.20 4.12 -11.76
N SER A 21 -1.47 4.49 -11.56
CA SER A 21 -2.62 3.80 -12.18
C SER A 21 -2.57 3.90 -13.70
N GLU A 22 -2.30 5.09 -14.24
CA GLU A 22 -2.16 5.34 -15.68
C GLU A 22 -0.95 4.60 -16.27
N GLU A 23 0.21 4.65 -15.61
CA GLU A 23 1.44 4.01 -16.08
C GLU A 23 1.35 2.48 -16.14
N LEU A 24 0.67 1.87 -15.16
CA LEU A 24 0.56 0.41 -15.05
C LEU A 24 -0.73 -0.16 -15.67
N GLY A 25 -1.65 0.70 -16.13
CA GLY A 25 -2.96 0.27 -16.63
C GLY A 25 -3.82 -0.41 -15.55
N LEU A 26 -3.60 -0.06 -14.29
CA LEU A 26 -4.27 -0.67 -13.13
C LEU A 26 -5.39 0.23 -12.64
N PRO A 27 -6.54 -0.30 -12.20
CA PRO A 27 -7.62 0.52 -11.69
C PRO A 27 -7.26 1.13 -10.33
N ILE A 28 -7.77 2.34 -10.05
CA ILE A 28 -7.76 2.88 -8.69
C ILE A 28 -8.85 2.18 -7.89
N VAL A 29 -8.48 1.62 -6.74
CA VAL A 29 -9.39 0.95 -5.82
C VAL A 29 -9.49 1.72 -4.51
N THR A 30 -10.58 1.51 -3.77
CA THR A 30 -10.82 2.13 -2.46
C THR A 30 -10.66 1.12 -1.30
N SER A 31 -10.44 -0.15 -1.61
CA SER A 31 -10.27 -1.26 -0.67
C SER A 31 -9.27 -2.30 -1.23
N VAL A 32 -9.18 -3.47 -0.60
CA VAL A 32 -8.31 -4.58 -1.04
C VAL A 32 -8.80 -5.17 -2.37
N GLY A 33 -7.88 -5.38 -3.31
CA GLY A 33 -8.14 -5.92 -4.65
C GLY A 33 -6.92 -5.77 -5.55
N ASN A 34 -7.11 -5.97 -6.86
CA ASN A 34 -6.06 -5.72 -7.86
C ASN A 34 -6.13 -4.27 -8.31
N GLY A 35 -5.08 -3.48 -8.10
CA GLY A 35 -5.09 -2.06 -8.47
C GLY A 35 -4.10 -1.17 -7.72
N VAL A 36 -4.31 0.13 -7.83
CA VAL A 36 -3.58 1.16 -7.08
C VAL A 36 -4.48 1.70 -5.98
N LEU A 37 -4.02 1.64 -4.73
CA LEU A 37 -4.80 2.02 -3.55
C LEU A 37 -4.15 3.22 -2.85
N PRO A 38 -4.73 4.42 -2.96
CA PRO A 38 -4.27 5.60 -2.22
C PRO A 38 -4.71 5.53 -0.75
N ILE A 39 -3.75 5.55 0.17
CA ILE A 39 -4.00 5.63 1.61
C ILE A 39 -3.91 7.08 2.06
N LEU A 40 -5.07 7.69 2.25
CA LEU A 40 -5.21 9.12 2.54
C LEU A 40 -5.22 9.42 4.04
N ASN A 41 -5.52 8.43 4.89
CA ASN A 41 -5.54 8.61 6.34
C ASN A 41 -5.03 7.35 7.07
N PRO A 42 -4.55 7.48 8.32
CA PRO A 42 -3.95 6.37 9.05
C PRO A 42 -4.91 5.23 9.39
N GLU A 43 -6.17 5.55 9.70
CA GLU A 43 -7.17 4.54 10.11
C GLU A 43 -7.49 3.57 8.97
N SER A 44 -7.75 4.11 7.78
CA SER A 44 -7.94 3.33 6.55
C SER A 44 -6.70 2.49 6.23
N GLY A 45 -5.51 3.08 6.33
CA GLY A 45 -4.26 2.40 6.02
C GLY A 45 -3.98 1.23 6.96
N LYS A 46 -4.23 1.42 8.26
CA LYS A 46 -4.18 0.35 9.25
C LYS A 46 -5.11 -0.81 8.88
N ALA A 47 -6.38 -0.52 8.62
CA ALA A 47 -7.37 -1.56 8.27
C ALA A 47 -6.98 -2.32 7.00
N ILE A 48 -6.47 -1.61 5.98
CA ILE A 48 -5.98 -2.21 4.74
C ILE A 48 -4.79 -3.13 5.02
N ILE A 49 -3.79 -2.67 5.77
CA ILE A 49 -2.58 -3.46 6.08
C ILE A 49 -2.94 -4.70 6.92
N GLU A 50 -3.78 -4.55 7.94
CA GLU A 50 -4.25 -5.68 8.76
C GLU A 50 -5.04 -6.70 7.92
N SER A 51 -5.84 -6.23 6.96
CA SER A 51 -6.55 -7.10 6.02
C SER A 51 -5.58 -7.84 5.10
N LEU A 52 -4.62 -7.13 4.50
CA LEU A 52 -3.60 -7.73 3.63
C LEU A 52 -2.81 -8.80 4.40
N VAL A 53 -2.38 -8.52 5.62
CA VAL A 53 -1.67 -9.49 6.48
C VAL A 53 -2.47 -10.79 6.66
N ARG A 54 -3.81 -10.72 6.70
CA ARG A 54 -4.70 -11.88 6.82
C ARG A 54 -4.98 -12.58 5.47
N SER A 55 -5.02 -11.82 4.37
CA SER A 55 -5.40 -12.29 3.03
C SER A 55 -4.23 -12.57 2.09
N ILE A 56 -2.99 -12.64 2.59
CA ILE A 56 -1.78 -12.76 1.77
C ILE A 56 -1.73 -14.03 0.88
N ASP A 57 -2.52 -15.07 1.17
CA ASP A 57 -2.57 -16.27 0.32
C ASP A 57 -3.44 -16.10 -0.94
N GLU A 58 -4.09 -14.95 -1.11
CA GLU A 58 -4.92 -14.63 -2.29
C GLU A 58 -4.07 -14.11 -3.48
N ASP A 59 -4.52 -14.37 -4.71
CA ASP A 59 -3.90 -13.91 -5.95
C ASP A 59 -4.11 -12.40 -6.18
N LEU A 60 -3.46 -11.58 -5.34
CA LEU A 60 -3.57 -10.12 -5.34
C LEU A 60 -2.28 -9.45 -5.85
N PHE A 61 -2.47 -8.41 -6.67
CA PHE A 61 -1.46 -7.42 -7.06
C PHE A 61 -1.94 -6.01 -6.74
N ILE A 62 -1.42 -5.41 -5.68
CA ILE A 62 -1.85 -4.07 -5.24
C ILE A 62 -0.65 -3.15 -5.02
N VAL A 63 -0.74 -1.92 -5.50
CA VAL A 63 0.23 -0.86 -5.22
C VAL A 63 -0.37 0.08 -4.18
N LEU A 64 0.18 0.09 -2.97
CA LEU A 64 -0.22 0.99 -1.91
C LEU A 64 0.61 2.26 -1.98
N ILE A 65 -0.05 3.41 -2.10
CA ILE A 65 0.61 4.72 -2.08
C ILE A 65 0.17 5.44 -0.82
N ILE A 66 1.13 5.76 0.04
CA ILE A 66 0.90 6.26 1.39
C ILE A 66 1.72 7.52 1.60
N GLY A 67 1.13 8.56 2.16
CA GLY A 67 1.88 9.76 2.54
C GLY A 67 2.82 9.48 3.71
N LYS A 68 4.03 10.05 3.74
CA LYS A 68 5.01 9.80 4.81
C LYS A 68 4.50 10.07 6.23
N GLY A 69 3.73 11.15 6.41
CA GLY A 69 3.08 11.45 7.70
C GLY A 69 2.08 10.37 8.11
N THR A 70 1.26 9.92 7.16
CA THR A 70 0.31 8.81 7.35
C THR A 70 1.03 7.50 7.67
N TRP A 71 2.11 7.19 6.96
CA TRP A 71 2.94 6.01 7.19
C TRP A 71 3.53 6.01 8.61
N SER A 72 4.08 7.13 9.07
CA SER A 72 4.67 7.23 10.43
C SER A 72 3.65 6.95 11.54
N ILE A 73 2.37 7.26 11.32
CA ILE A 73 1.30 6.97 12.28
C ILE A 73 0.90 5.49 12.18
N ILE A 74 0.75 4.97 10.97
CA ILE A 74 0.44 3.54 10.72
C ILE A 74 1.50 2.64 11.36
N GLU A 75 2.78 2.95 11.16
CA GLU A 75 3.91 2.17 11.68
C GLU A 75 3.90 2.04 13.21
N LYS A 76 3.35 3.02 13.91
CA LYS A 76 3.20 3.01 15.39
C LYS A 76 1.96 2.27 15.87
N THR A 77 0.98 2.05 15.01
CA THR A 77 -0.35 1.51 15.38
C THR A 77 -0.59 0.09 14.90
N VAL A 78 0.25 -0.39 13.98
CA VAL A 78 0.30 -1.79 13.51
C VAL A 78 1.45 -2.51 14.23
N SER A 79 1.26 -3.80 14.53
CA SER A 79 2.32 -4.64 15.10
C SER A 79 3.54 -4.70 14.20
N GLN A 80 4.74 -4.55 14.76
CA GLN A 80 5.99 -4.65 13.99
C GLN A 80 6.15 -6.01 13.28
N ILE A 81 5.59 -7.08 13.85
CA ILE A 81 5.60 -8.42 13.22
C ILE A 81 4.75 -8.42 11.95
N ASP A 82 3.61 -7.76 11.96
CA ASP A 82 2.70 -7.71 10.82
C ASP A 82 3.25 -6.82 9.71
N ILE A 83 3.89 -5.69 10.07
CA ILE A 83 4.66 -4.88 9.13
C ILE A 83 5.79 -5.70 8.51
N ALA A 84 6.58 -6.41 9.32
CA ALA A 84 7.66 -7.25 8.82
C ALA A 84 7.17 -8.35 7.88
N ARG A 85 6.09 -9.06 8.23
CA ARG A 85 5.46 -10.09 7.38
C ARG A 85 5.04 -9.54 6.03
N LEU A 86 4.48 -8.33 6.05
CA LEU A 86 4.04 -7.64 4.86
C LEU A 86 5.25 -7.20 4.02
N LEU A 87 6.25 -6.54 4.61
CA LEU A 87 7.50 -6.11 3.95
C LEU A 87 8.30 -7.28 3.34
N MET A 88 8.40 -8.43 4.03
CA MET A 88 9.08 -9.63 3.53
C MET A 88 8.47 -10.21 2.25
N ARG A 89 7.23 -9.81 1.93
CA ARG A 89 6.48 -10.27 0.75
C ARG A 89 6.39 -9.20 -0.34
N LEU A 90 7.05 -8.05 -0.16
CA LEU A 90 7.12 -6.97 -1.16
C LEU A 90 8.40 -7.06 -1.98
N GLU A 91 8.31 -6.68 -3.25
CA GLU A 91 9.45 -6.12 -3.98
C GLU A 91 9.47 -4.60 -3.76
N LEU A 92 10.39 -4.11 -2.93
CA LEU A 92 10.60 -2.66 -2.74
C LEU A 92 11.36 -2.10 -3.96
N ARG A 93 10.67 -1.31 -4.79
CA ARG A 93 11.33 -0.42 -5.76
C ARG A 93 11.29 1.00 -5.23
N SER A 94 12.38 1.43 -4.62
CA SER A 94 12.59 2.83 -4.24
C SER A 94 12.71 3.67 -5.51
N VAL A 95 11.78 4.59 -5.76
CA VAL A 95 11.96 5.65 -6.76
C VAL A 95 12.49 6.86 -6.01
N GLY A 96 13.77 7.17 -6.26
CA GLY A 96 14.48 8.31 -5.65
C GLY A 96 14.08 9.64 -6.25
#